data_AF-A0A7C6EN30-F1
#
_entry.id   AF-A0A7C6EN30-F1
#
_cell.length_a   1.000
_cell.length_b   1.000
_cell.length_c   1.000
_cell.angle_alpha   90.00
_cell.angle_beta   90.00
_cell.angle_gamma   90.00
#
_symmetry.space_group_name_H-M   'P 1'
#
loop_
_entity.id
_entity.type
_entity.pdbx_description
1 polymer ?
#
loop_
_entity_poly.entity_id
_entity_poly.type
_entity_poly.pdbx_seq_one_letter_code
_entity_poly.pdbx_strand_id
1 'polypeptide(L)'
;MFERCIITIVLFLMFTYAQKSGENINVRCTIIDSLSRESIPLVQVRIENMQKSFITKRSGFYIPLTKGEYDIVLEAPEYEVLKKHINVSVTSNDFAFEMVKLADRKKIEQQYHKYTALIDTFNYLCKNMDVHNAKRVLIELQGYRKYGITIDEKVFQDYDFFTKKWIDSLKALARISGDSGRYGEAFYYYRRIAEFDSTQTDAFEGMRLMDSFLKDF
;
A
#
# COMPACT_ATOMS: atom_id res chain seq x y z
N MET A 1 59.24 28.02 -4.99
CA MET A 1 58.08 28.05 -4.07
C MET A 1 56.75 28.36 -4.77
N PHE A 2 56.75 29.01 -5.95
CA PHE A 2 55.53 29.38 -6.68
C PHE A 2 54.87 28.25 -7.52
N GLU A 3 55.62 27.23 -7.95
CA GLU A 3 55.08 26.16 -8.80
C GLU A 3 54.12 25.20 -8.08
N ARG A 4 54.25 25.04 -6.76
CA ARG A 4 53.37 24.15 -5.98
C ARG A 4 51.98 24.75 -5.75
N CYS A 5 51.84 26.08 -5.69
CA CYS A 5 50.52 26.73 -5.52
C CYS A 5 49.64 26.66 -6.77
N ILE A 6 50.24 26.73 -7.96
CA ILE A 6 49.46 26.71 -9.23
C ILE A 6 48.85 25.33 -9.46
N ILE A 7 49.60 24.26 -9.17
CA ILE A 7 49.12 22.88 -9.33
C ILE A 7 47.93 22.59 -8.38
N THR A 8 47.97 23.10 -7.15
CA THR A 8 46.87 22.91 -6.18
C THR A 8 45.60 23.66 -6.58
N ILE A 9 45.72 24.88 -7.11
CA ILE A 9 44.56 25.67 -7.58
C ILE A 9 43.94 25.04 -8.84
N VAL A 10 44.76 24.51 -9.77
CA VAL A 10 44.26 23.83 -10.97
C VAL A 10 43.57 22.50 -10.61
N LEU A 11 44.09 21.74 -9.64
CA LEU A 11 43.41 20.52 -9.16
C LEU A 11 42.08 20.84 -8.48
N PHE A 12 42.00 21.93 -7.70
CA PHE A 12 40.77 22.34 -7.03
C PHE A 12 39.71 22.82 -8.04
N LEU A 13 40.11 23.55 -9.09
CA LEU A 13 39.22 23.96 -10.18
C LEU A 13 38.74 22.76 -11.00
N MET A 14 39.61 21.78 -11.28
CA MET A 14 39.22 20.52 -11.95
C MET A 14 38.22 19.70 -11.13
N PHE A 15 38.36 19.65 -9.80
CA PHE A 15 37.38 18.99 -8.94
C PHE A 15 36.02 19.71 -8.91
N THR A 16 36.01 21.05 -8.95
CA THR A 16 34.74 21.80 -9.04
C THR A 16 34.09 21.73 -10.42
N TYR A 17 34.85 21.49 -11.49
CA TYR A 17 34.31 21.36 -12.85
C TYR A 17 33.86 19.92 -13.18
N ALA A 18 34.53 18.90 -12.63
CA ALA A 18 34.19 17.49 -12.85
C ALA A 18 32.91 17.03 -12.14
N GLN A 19 32.36 17.80 -11.19
CA GLN A 19 31.07 17.51 -10.57
C GLN A 19 29.85 18.06 -11.34
N LYS A 20 30.04 18.73 -12.48
CA LYS A 20 28.97 19.49 -13.16
C LYS A 20 28.40 18.88 -14.43
N SER A 21 28.64 17.59 -14.70
CA SER A 21 27.94 16.85 -15.76
C SER A 21 27.14 15.69 -15.17
N GLY A 22 26.19 15.99 -14.30
CA GLY A 22 25.11 15.06 -14.02
C GLY A 22 24.20 15.01 -15.24
N GLU A 23 24.03 13.85 -15.87
CA GLU A 23 22.98 13.66 -16.88
C GLU A 23 21.64 14.10 -16.28
N ASN A 24 20.97 15.04 -16.95
CA ASN A 24 19.63 15.46 -16.56
C ASN A 24 18.66 14.34 -16.87
N ILE A 25 17.96 13.88 -15.84
CA ILE A 25 16.87 12.92 -15.94
C ILE A 25 15.57 13.71 -16.06
N ASN A 26 14.77 13.38 -17.07
CA ASN A 26 13.43 13.94 -17.21
C ASN A 26 12.49 13.24 -16.22
N VAL A 27 12.23 13.92 -15.11
CA VAL A 27 11.33 13.44 -14.07
C VAL A 27 9.90 13.82 -14.45
N ARG A 28 9.03 12.82 -14.57
CA ARG A 28 7.59 13.01 -14.81
C ARG A 28 6.89 13.23 -13.48
N CYS A 29 6.24 14.38 -13.36
CA CYS A 29 5.46 14.75 -12.20
C CYS A 29 3.98 14.79 -12.58
N THR A 30 3.11 14.19 -11.76
CA THR A 30 1.67 14.28 -11.91
C THR A 30 1.04 14.79 -10.63
N ILE A 31 0.29 15.89 -10.70
CA ILE A 31 -0.41 16.50 -9.57
C ILE A 31 -1.91 16.23 -9.72
N ILE A 32 -2.51 15.67 -8.67
CA ILE A 32 -3.92 15.28 -8.65
C ILE A 32 -4.58 15.64 -7.33
N ASP A 33 -5.89 15.82 -7.38
CA ASP A 33 -6.76 15.88 -6.20
C ASP A 33 -6.80 14.50 -5.53
N SER A 34 -6.57 14.47 -4.21
CA SER A 34 -6.52 13.24 -3.41
C SER A 34 -7.82 12.41 -3.47
N LEU A 35 -8.99 13.05 -3.60
CA LEU A 35 -10.28 12.38 -3.59
C LEU A 35 -10.86 12.19 -4.98
N SER A 36 -10.95 13.26 -5.79
CA SER A 36 -11.53 13.16 -7.13
C SER A 36 -10.59 12.51 -8.13
N ARG A 37 -9.28 12.46 -7.84
CA ARG A 37 -8.20 12.02 -8.75
C ARG A 37 -8.11 12.89 -10.00
N GLU A 38 -8.76 14.05 -10.01
CA GLU A 38 -8.77 14.97 -11.13
C GLU A 38 -7.53 15.86 -11.13
N SER A 39 -7.26 16.45 -12.30
CA SER A 39 -6.18 17.41 -12.48
C SER A 39 -6.45 18.70 -11.70
N ILE A 40 -5.45 19.15 -10.94
CA ILE A 40 -5.51 20.46 -10.27
C ILE A 40 -4.92 21.53 -11.20
N PRO A 41 -5.69 22.55 -11.61
CA PRO A 41 -5.16 23.67 -12.36
C PRO A 41 -4.41 24.66 -11.45
N LEU A 42 -3.45 25.39 -12.03
CA LEU A 42 -2.78 26.54 -11.40
C LEU A 42 -2.04 26.19 -10.09
N VAL A 43 -1.18 25.19 -10.15
CA VAL A 43 -0.33 24.81 -9.01
C VAL A 43 1.02 25.50 -9.11
N GLN A 44 1.41 26.22 -8.07
CA GLN A 44 2.76 26.72 -7.90
C GLN A 44 3.64 25.59 -7.37
N VAL A 45 4.69 25.28 -8.12
CA VAL A 45 5.69 24.26 -7.80
C VAL A 45 6.97 24.97 -7.39
N ARG A 46 7.53 24.61 -6.24
CA ARG A 46 8.82 25.11 -5.74
C ARG A 46 9.74 23.95 -5.41
N ILE A 47 10.97 24.00 -5.88
CA ILE A 47 12.03 23.01 -5.58
C ILE A 47 13.02 23.74 -4.68
N GLU A 48 12.93 23.51 -3.37
CA GLU A 48 13.64 24.30 -2.35
C GLU A 48 15.16 24.21 -2.55
N ASN A 49 15.68 23.00 -2.75
CA ASN A 49 17.12 22.74 -2.86
C ASN A 49 17.75 23.35 -4.13
N MET A 50 16.93 23.75 -5.10
CA MET A 50 17.37 24.42 -6.33
C MET A 50 16.99 25.89 -6.38
N GLN A 51 16.23 26.39 -5.40
CA GLN A 51 15.63 27.73 -5.40
C GLN A 51 14.87 28.04 -6.70
N LYS A 52 14.24 27.02 -7.31
CA LYS A 52 13.44 27.16 -8.54
C LYS A 52 11.97 27.13 -8.22
N SER A 53 11.20 27.98 -8.89
CA SER A 53 9.73 27.94 -8.81
C SER A 53 9.08 28.24 -10.15
N PHE A 54 7.95 27.62 -10.42
CA PHE A 54 7.13 27.86 -11.61
C PHE A 54 5.66 27.53 -11.32
N ILE A 55 4.75 27.95 -12.19
CA ILE A 55 3.33 27.63 -12.10
C ILE A 55 2.98 26.67 -13.24
N THR A 56 2.33 25.56 -12.92
CA THR A 56 1.78 24.64 -13.92
C THR A 56 0.27 24.82 -14.06
N LYS A 57 -0.21 24.76 -15.32
CA LYS A 57 -1.64 24.71 -15.66
C LYS A 57 -2.13 23.28 -15.92
N ARG A 58 -1.22 22.31 -15.93
CA ARG A 58 -1.47 20.90 -16.24
C ARG A 58 -1.13 20.05 -15.03
N SER A 59 -1.90 18.99 -14.81
CA SER A 59 -1.58 17.95 -13.82
C SER A 59 -0.24 17.27 -14.10
N GLY A 60 0.02 16.93 -15.35
CA GLY A 60 1.26 16.29 -15.78
C GLY A 60 2.28 17.26 -16.36
N PHE A 61 3.53 17.19 -15.90
CA PHE A 61 4.66 17.94 -16.47
C PHE A 61 5.99 17.21 -16.23
N TYR A 62 7.04 17.66 -16.92
CA TYR A 62 8.39 17.13 -16.76
C TYR A 62 9.31 18.17 -16.16
N ILE A 63 10.20 17.73 -15.26
CA ILE A 63 11.28 18.56 -14.71
C ILE A 63 12.62 17.89 -15.02
N PRO A 64 13.56 18.59 -15.67
CA PRO A 64 14.92 18.08 -15.80
C PRO A 64 15.64 18.24 -14.45
N LEU A 65 15.91 17.11 -13.79
CA LEU A 65 16.62 17.04 -12.52
C LEU A 65 17.83 16.12 -12.66
N THR A 66 18.92 16.44 -11.98
CA THR A 66 20.04 15.51 -11.84
C THR A 66 19.70 14.43 -10.82
N LYS A 67 20.50 13.36 -10.72
CA LYS A 67 20.36 12.40 -9.62
C LYS A 67 20.59 13.11 -8.28
N GLY A 68 19.75 12.82 -7.30
CA GLY A 68 19.85 13.43 -5.98
C GLY A 68 18.50 13.57 -5.28
N GLU A 69 18.52 14.30 -4.18
CA GLU A 69 17.38 14.50 -3.29
C GLU A 69 16.82 15.91 -3.41
N TYR A 70 15.49 16.01 -3.50
CA TYR A 70 14.79 17.25 -3.74
C TYR A 70 13.56 17.38 -2.85
N ASP A 71 13.42 18.56 -2.25
CA ASP A 71 12.22 18.96 -1.53
C ASP A 71 11.32 19.79 -2.45
N ILE A 72 10.15 19.23 -2.76
CA ILE A 72 9.14 19.84 -3.62
C ILE A 72 8.00 20.35 -2.76
N VAL A 73 7.67 21.63 -2.94
CA VAL A 73 6.52 22.28 -2.32
C VAL A 73 5.51 22.64 -3.40
N LEU A 74 4.25 22.24 -3.20
CA LEU A 74 3.13 22.55 -4.07
C LEU A 74 2.12 23.43 -3.33
N GLU A 75 1.73 24.54 -3.96
CA GLU A 75 0.75 25.49 -3.45
C GLU A 75 -0.33 25.71 -4.51
N ALA A 76 -1.60 25.57 -4.14
CA ALA A 76 -2.74 25.81 -5.02
C ALA A 76 -3.91 26.43 -4.22
N PRO A 77 -4.74 27.29 -4.83
CA PRO A 77 -5.90 27.87 -4.14
C PRO A 77 -6.86 26.77 -3.64
N GLU A 78 -7.34 26.89 -2.40
CA GLU A 78 -8.26 25.94 -1.76
C GLU A 78 -7.67 24.56 -1.41
N TYR A 79 -6.37 24.34 -1.66
CA TYR A 79 -5.65 23.12 -1.26
C TYR A 79 -4.69 23.39 -0.10
N GLU A 80 -4.41 22.33 0.66
CA GLU A 80 -3.31 22.32 1.60
C GLU A 80 -1.97 22.38 0.86
N VAL A 81 -1.02 23.10 1.46
CA VAL A 81 0.36 23.13 0.96
C VAL A 81 0.97 21.74 1.12
N LEU A 82 1.34 21.12 0.00
CA LEU A 82 2.01 19.82 0.01
C LEU A 82 3.52 20.04 0.04
N LYS A 83 4.21 19.42 0.99
CA LYS A 83 5.67 19.31 1.00
C LYS A 83 6.05 17.84 0.84
N LYS A 84 6.86 17.52 -0.17
CA LYS A 84 7.25 16.15 -0.48
C LYS A 84 8.73 16.08 -0.80
N HIS A 85 9.43 15.22 -0.08
CA HIS A 85 10.80 14.83 -0.41
C HIS A 85 10.78 13.73 -1.48
N ILE A 86 11.57 13.90 -2.53
CA ILE A 86 11.76 12.91 -3.60
C ILE A 86 13.25 12.59 -3.79
N ASN A 87 13.54 11.34 -4.13
CA ASN A 87 14.88 10.89 -4.51
C ASN A 87 14.86 10.49 -5.99
N VAL A 88 15.58 11.25 -6.82
CA VAL A 88 15.68 11.02 -8.26
C VAL A 88 16.83 10.05 -8.52
N SER A 89 16.47 8.87 -9.03
CA SER A 89 17.39 7.78 -9.39
C SER A 89 17.07 7.26 -10.79
N VAL A 90 17.95 6.46 -11.40
CA VAL A 90 17.72 5.95 -12.78
C VAL A 90 16.47 5.08 -12.88
N THR A 91 16.04 4.46 -11.78
CA THR A 91 15.00 3.43 -11.76
C THR A 91 13.58 3.94 -11.52
N SER A 92 13.40 5.15 -10.96
CA SER A 92 12.07 5.72 -10.69
C SER A 92 12.10 7.22 -10.91
N ASN A 93 11.46 7.63 -12.02
CA ASN A 93 11.39 9.03 -12.47
C ASN A 93 9.96 9.53 -12.58
N ASP A 94 8.99 8.73 -12.14
CA ASP A 94 7.57 9.05 -12.19
C ASP A 94 7.08 9.29 -10.76
N PHE A 95 6.74 10.53 -10.46
CA PHE A 95 6.22 10.92 -9.15
C PHE A 95 4.78 11.42 -9.26
N ALA A 96 3.91 10.87 -8.41
CA ALA A 96 2.56 11.36 -8.22
C ALA A 96 2.49 12.17 -6.92
N PHE A 97 1.94 13.38 -7.02
CA PHE A 97 1.70 14.28 -5.90
C PHE A 97 0.19 14.44 -5.71
N GLU A 98 -0.27 14.07 -4.52
CA GLU A 98 -1.69 14.12 -4.16
C GLU A 98 -1.91 15.29 -3.22
N MET A 99 -2.71 16.27 -3.65
CA MET A 99 -3.06 17.42 -2.81
C MET A 99 -4.47 17.27 -2.26
N VAL A 100 -4.69 17.79 -1.04
CA VAL A 100 -5.96 17.71 -0.33
C VAL A 100 -6.65 19.07 -0.35
N LYS A 101 -7.92 19.11 -0.78
CA LYS A 101 -8.73 20.33 -0.63
C LYS A 101 -9.00 20.61 0.84
N LEU A 102 -8.93 21.88 1.22
CA LEU A 102 -9.23 22.33 2.58
C LEU A 102 -10.64 21.93 3.03
N ALA A 103 -11.62 21.98 2.13
CA ALA A 103 -13.00 21.57 2.41
C ALA A 103 -13.15 20.05 2.68
N ASP A 104 -12.26 19.23 2.11
CA ASP A 104 -12.31 17.78 2.21
C ASP A 104 -11.53 17.23 3.42
N ARG A 105 -10.70 18.07 4.07
CA ARG A 105 -9.88 17.68 5.21
C ARG A 105 -10.68 16.96 6.31
N LYS A 106 -11.78 17.59 6.76
CA LYS A 106 -12.65 17.02 7.80
C LYS A 106 -13.26 15.68 7.38
N LYS A 107 -13.58 15.54 6.09
CA LYS A 107 -14.14 14.30 5.53
C LYS A 107 -13.08 13.19 5.54
N ILE A 108 -11.85 13.49 5.14
CA ILE A 108 -10.72 12.54 5.17
C ILE A 108 -10.39 12.13 6.60
N GLU A 109 -10.29 13.08 7.53
CA GLU A 109 -10.06 12.81 8.96
C GLU A 109 -11.14 11.86 9.54
N GLN A 110 -12.41 12.11 9.21
CA GLN A 110 -13.51 11.21 9.60
C GLN A 110 -13.37 9.80 9.00
N GLN A 111 -12.93 9.67 7.75
CA GLN A 111 -12.67 8.35 7.16
C GLN A 111 -11.50 7.65 7.85
N TYR A 112 -10.46 8.40 8.22
CA TYR A 112 -9.32 7.84 8.94
C TYR A 112 -9.74 7.27 10.32
N HIS A 113 -10.60 7.97 11.06
CA HIS A 113 -11.14 7.45 12.32
C HIS A 113 -11.94 6.16 12.14
N LYS A 114 -12.78 6.08 11.10
CA LYS A 114 -13.52 4.85 10.78
C LYS A 114 -12.59 3.71 10.38
N TYR A 115 -11.56 4.02 9.59
CA TYR A 115 -10.52 3.07 9.20
C TYR A 115 -9.82 2.48 10.42
N THR A 116 -9.40 3.30 11.39
CA THR A 116 -8.78 2.81 12.63
C THR A 116 -9.70 1.87 13.40
N ALA A 117 -10.98 2.22 13.55
CA ALA A 117 -11.96 1.36 14.23
C ALA A 117 -12.17 0.01 13.49
N LEU A 118 -12.13 0.02 12.15
CA LEU A 118 -12.20 -1.21 11.35
C LEU A 118 -10.94 -2.07 11.50
N ILE A 119 -9.75 -1.47 11.59
CA ILE A 119 -8.51 -2.20 11.88
C ILE A 119 -8.59 -2.88 13.25
N ASP A 120 -9.07 -2.17 14.28
CA ASP A 120 -9.25 -2.76 15.61
C ASP A 120 -10.26 -3.92 15.58
N THR A 121 -11.35 -3.75 14.84
CA THR A 121 -12.36 -4.81 14.63
C THR A 121 -11.76 -6.01 13.91
N PHE A 122 -10.99 -5.79 12.85
CA PHE A 122 -10.29 -6.85 12.11
C PHE A 122 -9.35 -7.63 13.03
N ASN A 123 -8.51 -6.93 13.80
CA ASN A 123 -7.57 -7.53 14.74
C ASN A 123 -8.30 -8.36 15.81
N TYR A 124 -9.42 -7.85 16.32
CA TYR A 124 -10.28 -8.57 17.26
C TYR A 124 -10.85 -9.86 16.64
N LEU A 125 -11.38 -9.80 15.41
CA LEU A 125 -11.94 -10.97 14.73
C LEU A 125 -10.87 -12.03 14.46
N CYS A 126 -9.69 -11.63 13.98
CA CYS A 126 -8.54 -12.51 13.81
C CYS A 126 -8.13 -13.20 15.12
N LYS A 127 -8.04 -12.45 16.22
CA LYS A 127 -7.69 -13.01 17.54
C LYS A 127 -8.72 -14.05 18.03
N ASN A 128 -9.99 -13.86 17.69
CA ASN A 128 -11.08 -14.78 18.03
C ASN A 128 -11.32 -15.86 16.97
N MET A 129 -10.45 -15.99 15.96
CA MET A 129 -10.55 -16.97 14.87
C MET A 129 -11.84 -16.86 14.04
N ASP A 130 -12.49 -15.68 14.03
CA ASP A 130 -13.64 -15.40 13.17
C ASP A 130 -13.18 -14.90 11.80
N VAL A 131 -12.60 -15.84 11.04
CA VAL A 131 -11.97 -15.55 9.74
C VAL A 131 -12.98 -15.09 8.68
N HIS A 132 -14.24 -15.52 8.78
CA HIS A 132 -15.28 -15.14 7.83
C HIS A 132 -15.63 -13.66 7.95
N ASN A 133 -15.88 -13.17 9.18
CA ASN A 133 -16.13 -11.74 9.38
C ASN A 133 -14.86 -10.91 9.19
N ALA A 134 -13.68 -11.44 9.54
CA ALA A 134 -12.41 -10.76 9.25
C ALA A 134 -12.23 -10.52 7.75
N LYS A 135 -12.59 -11.48 6.88
CA LYS A 135 -12.56 -11.32 5.41
C LYS A 135 -13.45 -10.18 4.94
N ARG A 136 -14.65 -10.05 5.51
CA ARG A 136 -15.60 -8.97 5.17
C ARG A 136 -15.02 -7.60 5.54
N VAL A 137 -14.45 -7.48 6.74
CA VAL A 137 -13.79 -6.25 7.18
C VAL A 137 -12.57 -5.93 6.31
N LEU A 138 -11.78 -6.94 5.90
CA LEU A 138 -10.64 -6.75 5.01
C LEU A 138 -11.06 -6.15 3.66
N ILE A 139 -12.16 -6.64 3.08
CA ILE A 139 -12.74 -6.07 1.85
C ILE A 139 -13.20 -4.62 2.07
N GLU A 140 -13.81 -4.32 3.21
CA GLU A 140 -14.21 -2.95 3.55
C GLU A 140 -12.99 -2.02 3.69
N LEU A 141 -11.92 -2.47 4.36
CA LEU A 141 -10.66 -1.75 4.50
C LEU A 141 -10.05 -1.39 3.12
N GLN A 142 -10.09 -2.32 2.15
CA GLN A 142 -9.63 -2.06 0.77
C GLN A 142 -10.34 -0.87 0.11
N GLY A 143 -11.60 -0.64 0.48
CA GLY A 143 -12.38 0.51 0.01
C GLY A 143 -11.84 1.88 0.45
N TYR A 144 -10.99 1.93 1.49
CA TYR A 144 -10.43 3.19 1.99
C TYR A 144 -9.25 3.71 1.16
N ARG A 145 -8.72 2.92 0.21
CA ARG A 145 -7.70 3.38 -0.74
C ARG A 145 -8.14 4.62 -1.54
N LYS A 146 -9.44 4.76 -1.79
CA LYS A 146 -10.02 5.94 -2.46
C LYS A 146 -9.90 7.25 -1.67
N TYR A 147 -9.56 7.15 -0.38
CA TYR A 147 -9.30 8.31 0.49
C TYR A 147 -7.79 8.52 0.70
N GLY A 148 -6.92 7.88 -0.09
CA GLY A 148 -5.47 7.94 0.07
C GLY A 148 -4.93 7.12 1.24
N ILE A 149 -5.77 6.32 1.90
CA ILE A 149 -5.37 5.49 3.05
C ILE A 149 -4.78 4.18 2.52
N THR A 150 -3.49 3.98 2.78
CA THR A 150 -2.77 2.74 2.42
C THR A 150 -2.91 1.72 3.54
N ILE A 151 -3.23 0.49 3.18
CA ILE A 151 -3.32 -0.64 4.12
C ILE A 151 -1.94 -1.27 4.20
N ASP A 152 -1.46 -1.47 5.43
CA ASP A 152 -0.21 -2.18 5.68
C ASP A 152 -0.27 -3.62 5.15
N GLU A 153 0.79 -4.06 4.48
CA GLU A 153 0.91 -5.43 3.98
C GLU A 153 0.74 -6.46 5.10
N LYS A 154 1.16 -6.12 6.32
CA LYS A 154 1.00 -6.94 7.51
C LYS A 154 -0.46 -7.36 7.77
N VAL A 155 -1.43 -6.52 7.42
CA VAL A 155 -2.87 -6.85 7.59
C VAL A 155 -3.25 -8.06 6.73
N PHE A 156 -2.73 -8.14 5.50
CA PHE A 156 -2.96 -9.27 4.60
C PHE A 156 -2.23 -10.53 5.09
N GLN A 157 -0.98 -10.38 5.53
CA GLN A 157 -0.18 -11.48 6.07
C GLN A 157 -0.83 -12.07 7.34
N ASP A 158 -1.33 -11.21 8.24
CA ASP A 158 -2.04 -11.63 9.45
C ASP A 158 -3.31 -12.40 9.06
N TYR A 159 -4.12 -11.88 8.11
CA TYR A 159 -5.31 -12.56 7.63
C TYR A 159 -5.02 -13.98 7.09
N ASP A 160 -4.01 -14.11 6.24
CA ASP A 160 -3.61 -15.40 5.64
C ASP A 160 -3.15 -16.39 6.71
N PHE A 161 -2.37 -15.91 7.69
CA PHE A 161 -1.91 -16.72 8.81
C PHE A 161 -3.07 -17.27 9.66
N PHE A 162 -4.03 -16.41 10.04
CA PHE A 162 -5.19 -16.83 10.83
C PHE A 162 -6.11 -17.75 10.03
N THR A 163 -6.30 -17.48 8.74
CA THR A 163 -7.06 -18.34 7.83
C THR A 163 -6.48 -19.75 7.79
N LYS A 164 -5.17 -19.89 7.61
CA LYS A 164 -4.50 -21.19 7.60
C LYS A 164 -4.72 -21.95 8.91
N LYS A 165 -4.52 -21.28 10.05
CA LYS A 165 -4.74 -21.89 11.38
C LYS A 165 -6.18 -22.36 11.58
N TRP A 166 -7.15 -21.57 11.11
CA TRP A 166 -8.57 -21.92 11.21
C TRP A 166 -8.90 -23.17 10.38
N ILE A 167 -8.41 -23.23 9.15
CA ILE A 167 -8.56 -24.43 8.28
C ILE A 167 -7.91 -25.66 8.94
N ASP A 168 -6.68 -25.53 9.42
CA ASP A 168 -5.97 -26.64 10.08
C ASP A 168 -6.73 -27.16 11.30
N SER A 169 -7.32 -26.24 12.09
CA SER A 169 -8.15 -26.59 13.26
C SER A 169 -9.41 -27.35 12.85
N LEU A 170 -10.10 -26.91 11.79
CA LEU A 170 -11.27 -27.62 11.26
C LEU A 170 -10.90 -29.00 10.71
N LYS A 171 -9.77 -29.14 10.02
CA LYS A 171 -9.29 -30.46 9.55
C LYS A 171 -9.01 -31.39 10.74
N ALA A 172 -8.42 -30.89 11.82
CA ALA A 172 -8.19 -31.67 13.03
C ALA A 172 -9.50 -32.11 13.71
N LEU A 173 -10.47 -31.19 13.85
CA LEU A 173 -11.78 -31.52 14.40
C LEU A 173 -12.52 -32.55 13.54
N ALA A 174 -12.45 -32.42 12.21
CA ALA A 174 -13.05 -33.38 11.29
C ALA A 174 -12.49 -34.79 11.46
N ARG A 175 -11.15 -34.91 11.57
CA ARG A 175 -10.48 -36.19 11.83
C ARG A 175 -10.90 -36.79 13.17
N ILE A 176 -10.85 -36.02 14.24
CA ILE A 176 -11.23 -36.47 15.59
C ILE A 176 -12.69 -36.96 15.61
N SER A 177 -13.61 -36.22 14.99
CA SER A 177 -15.02 -36.63 14.91
C SER A 177 -15.18 -37.89 14.04
N GLY A 178 -14.46 -38.01 12.93
CA GLY A 178 -14.47 -39.21 12.08
C GLY A 178 -13.95 -40.44 12.81
N ASP A 179 -12.80 -40.33 13.47
CA ASP A 179 -12.18 -41.41 14.26
C ASP A 179 -13.09 -41.85 15.43
N SER A 180 -13.94 -40.95 15.91
CA SER A 180 -14.93 -41.23 16.96
C SER A 180 -16.26 -41.79 16.44
N GLY A 181 -16.40 -42.04 15.14
CA GLY A 181 -17.65 -42.48 14.51
C GLY A 181 -18.73 -41.39 14.37
N ARG A 182 -18.42 -40.13 14.68
CA ARG A 182 -19.33 -38.97 14.53
C ARG A 182 -19.22 -38.39 13.12
N TYR A 183 -19.58 -39.18 12.11
CA TYR A 183 -19.38 -38.85 10.70
C TYR A 183 -20.15 -37.58 10.25
N GLY A 184 -21.33 -37.32 10.82
CA GLY A 184 -22.09 -36.09 10.54
C GLY A 184 -21.36 -34.81 10.97
N GLU A 185 -20.70 -34.83 12.13
CA GLU A 185 -19.88 -33.70 12.59
C GLU A 185 -18.61 -33.54 11.74
N ALA A 186 -17.96 -34.66 11.40
CA ALA A 186 -16.79 -34.64 10.54
C ALA A 186 -17.12 -34.05 9.15
N PHE A 187 -18.25 -34.45 8.57
CA PHE A 187 -18.77 -33.89 7.33
C PHE A 187 -19.02 -32.38 7.46
N TYR A 188 -19.64 -31.93 8.56
CA TYR A 188 -19.89 -30.52 8.81
C TYR A 188 -18.61 -29.68 8.77
N TYR A 189 -17.53 -30.14 9.44
CA TYR A 189 -16.27 -29.40 9.46
C TYR A 189 -15.59 -29.35 8.09
N TYR A 190 -15.58 -30.45 7.33
CA TYR A 190 -15.07 -30.42 5.96
C TYR A 190 -15.90 -29.52 5.04
N ARG A 191 -17.22 -29.54 5.17
CA ARG A 191 -18.11 -28.65 4.41
C ARG A 191 -17.80 -27.19 4.70
N ARG A 192 -17.57 -26.81 5.95
CA ARG A 192 -17.19 -25.43 6.32
C ARG A 192 -15.90 -24.98 5.65
N ILE A 193 -14.90 -25.87 5.55
CA ILE A 193 -13.65 -25.58 4.84
C ILE A 193 -13.93 -25.35 3.35
N ALA A 194 -14.68 -26.25 2.70
CA ALA A 194 -15.00 -26.17 1.27
C ALA A 194 -15.86 -24.95 0.92
N GLU A 195 -16.81 -24.57 1.77
CA GLU A 195 -17.62 -23.35 1.65
C GLU A 195 -16.76 -22.08 1.75
N PHE A 196 -15.71 -22.11 2.58
CA PHE A 196 -14.81 -20.98 2.78
C PHE A 196 -13.76 -20.86 1.68
N ASP A 197 -13.17 -21.99 1.28
CA ASP A 197 -12.14 -22.10 0.25
C ASP A 197 -12.40 -23.35 -0.61
N SER A 198 -12.95 -23.13 -1.80
CA SER A 198 -13.29 -24.18 -2.76
C SER A 198 -12.07 -24.84 -3.42
N THR A 199 -10.85 -24.35 -3.15
CA THR A 199 -9.62 -24.99 -3.65
C THR A 199 -9.12 -26.11 -2.74
N GLN A 200 -9.72 -26.29 -1.55
CA GLN A 200 -9.35 -27.34 -0.59
C GLN A 200 -9.88 -28.70 -1.03
N THR A 201 -9.19 -29.35 -1.96
CA THR A 201 -9.54 -30.68 -2.49
C THR A 201 -9.67 -31.74 -1.38
N ASP A 202 -8.80 -31.69 -0.38
CA ASP A 202 -8.87 -32.59 0.79
C ASP A 202 -10.20 -32.50 1.53
N ALA A 203 -10.81 -31.32 1.58
CA ALA A 203 -12.09 -31.13 2.25
C ALA A 203 -13.23 -31.80 1.47
N PHE A 204 -13.22 -31.71 0.13
CA PHE A 204 -14.19 -32.42 -0.70
C PHE A 204 -14.04 -33.95 -0.58
N GLU A 205 -12.81 -34.46 -0.58
CA GLU A 205 -12.57 -35.90 -0.36
C GLU A 205 -13.00 -36.35 1.04
N GLY A 206 -12.71 -35.53 2.06
CA GLY A 206 -13.18 -35.76 3.42
C GLY A 206 -14.70 -35.82 3.50
N MET A 207 -15.42 -34.89 2.86
CA MET A 207 -16.89 -34.91 2.77
C MET A 207 -17.40 -36.20 2.12
N ARG A 208 -16.81 -36.59 0.97
CA ARG A 208 -17.21 -37.79 0.23
C ARG A 208 -17.07 -39.06 1.06
N LEU A 209 -15.96 -39.19 1.79
CA LEU A 209 -15.70 -40.32 2.67
C LEU A 209 -16.69 -40.36 3.86
N MET A 210 -16.97 -39.21 4.48
CA MET A 210 -17.93 -39.18 5.60
C MET A 210 -19.35 -39.48 5.12
N ASP A 211 -19.73 -39.00 3.94
CA ASP A 211 -21.04 -39.27 3.33
C ASP A 211 -21.23 -40.76 2.99
N SER A 212 -20.18 -41.48 2.56
CA SER A 212 -20.28 -42.94 2.38
C SER A 212 -20.55 -43.65 3.70
N PHE A 213 -19.85 -43.28 4.78
CA PHE A 213 -20.08 -43.88 6.08
C PHE A 213 -21.47 -43.57 6.64
N LEU A 214 -22.07 -42.42 6.32
CA LEU A 214 -23.43 -42.11 6.75
C LEU A 214 -24.52 -42.90 6.01
N LYS A 215 -24.23 -43.43 4.82
CA LYS A 215 -25.16 -44.22 4.00
C LYS A 215 -25.14 -45.72 4.32
N ASP A 216 -24.11 -46.17 5.03
CA ASP A 216 -23.91 -47.57 5.41
C ASP A 216 -24.58 -47.92 6.77
N PHE A 217 -25.29 -46.97 7.40
CA PHE A 217 -26.14 -47.16 8.60
C PHE A 217 -27.62 -46.89 8.29
#